data_AF-A0A5C6CGW4-F1
#
_entry.id   AF-A0A5C6CGW4-F1
#
_cell.length_a   1.000
_cell.length_b   1.000
_cell.length_c   1.000
_cell.angle_alpha   90.00
_cell.angle_beta   90.00
_cell.angle_gamma   90.00
#
_symmetry.space_group_name_H-M   'P 1'
#
loop_
_entity.id
_entity.type
_entity.pdbx_description
1 polymer ?
#
loop_
_entity_poly.entity_id
_entity_poly.type
_entity_poly.pdbx_seq_one_letter_code
_entity_poly.pdbx_strand_id
1 'polypeptide(L)'
;MNNKNALIGVAILLVLAVIGWGWYGGKDPALAELEKLRDEQFARRNEVTEEEQKAGRQAFGEKMKGLSEEQRRSFFESSAPFFMKMMEARLDQFLALTPEEQKKELDKKIDESLARQKNGGGPTAGGGPGGGRPGGGPPTPQKVDEFRKKMLDWTTPEQRAKFQTTMQMYNDRMKQRGLDPKAGGGGGRFF
;
A
#
# COMPACT_ATOMS: atom_id res chain seq x y z
N MET A 1 -23.19 -27.78 -22.19
CA MET A 1 -22.64 -27.34 -20.89
C MET A 1 -21.42 -26.48 -21.19
N ASN A 2 -21.44 -25.21 -20.77
CA ASN A 2 -20.45 -24.22 -21.21
C ASN A 2 -19.21 -24.26 -20.32
N ASN A 3 -18.07 -24.52 -20.96
CA ASN A 3 -16.76 -24.79 -20.34
C ASN A 3 -16.18 -23.64 -19.50
N LYS A 4 -16.85 -22.49 -19.45
CA LYS A 4 -16.46 -21.31 -18.66
C LYS A 4 -16.91 -21.40 -17.20
N ASN A 5 -17.98 -22.17 -16.92
CA ASN A 5 -18.50 -22.33 -15.56
C ASN A 5 -17.84 -23.51 -14.82
N ALA A 6 -17.15 -24.40 -15.54
CA ALA A 6 -16.38 -25.49 -14.95
C ALA A 6 -15.06 -25.00 -14.30
N LEU A 7 -14.43 -23.95 -14.86
CA LEU A 7 -13.20 -23.37 -14.31
C LEU A 7 -13.42 -22.60 -13.00
N ILE A 8 -14.56 -21.92 -12.86
CA ILE A 8 -14.92 -21.17 -11.65
C ILE A 8 -15.25 -22.14 -10.49
N GLY A 9 -15.89 -23.27 -10.80
CA GLY A 9 -16.20 -24.31 -9.82
C GLY A 9 -14.97 -25.00 -9.22
N VAL A 10 -13.92 -25.21 -10.02
CA VAL A 10 -12.67 -25.85 -9.56
C VAL A 10 -11.85 -24.93 -8.66
N ALA A 11 -11.84 -23.62 -8.91
CA ALA A 11 -11.14 -22.65 -8.07
C ALA A 11 -11.74 -22.54 -6.65
N ILE A 12 -13.08 -22.68 -6.53
CA ILE A 12 -13.77 -22.62 -5.24
C ILE A 12 -13.66 -23.95 -4.47
N LEU A 13 -13.62 -25.10 -5.16
CA LEU A 13 -13.47 -26.42 -4.53
C LEU A 13 -12.05 -26.65 -3.95
N LEU A 14 -11.01 -26.07 -4.57
CA LEU A 14 -9.65 -26.09 -4.00
C LEU A 14 -9.52 -25.19 -2.76
N VAL A 15 -10.35 -24.15 -2.64
CA VAL A 15 -10.39 -23.26 -1.46
C VAL A 15 -11.03 -23.97 -0.24
N LEU A 16 -11.93 -24.93 -0.45
CA LEU A 16 -12.58 -25.65 0.66
C LEU A 16 -11.79 -26.89 1.13
N ALA A 17 -11.00 -27.54 0.27
CA ALA A 17 -10.24 -28.73 0.65
C ALA A 17 -9.01 -28.45 1.54
N VAL A 18 -8.53 -27.20 1.63
CA VAL A 18 -7.28 -26.84 2.32
C VAL A 18 -7.50 -26.34 3.77
N ILE A 19 -8.75 -26.09 4.17
CA ILE A 19 -9.10 -25.63 5.53
C ILE A 19 -8.76 -26.70 6.60
N GLY A 20 -8.54 -27.97 6.21
CA GLY A 20 -8.32 -29.09 7.13
C GLY A 20 -6.87 -29.45 7.51
N TRP A 21 -5.82 -28.80 6.97
CA TRP A 21 -4.44 -29.32 7.08
C TRP A 21 -3.45 -28.52 7.95
N GLY A 22 -3.94 -27.60 8.79
CA GLY A 22 -3.10 -26.69 9.58
C GLY A 22 -2.50 -27.24 10.87
N TRP A 23 -1.93 -28.46 10.89
CA TRP A 23 -1.34 -29.06 12.12
C TRP A 23 0.12 -29.58 11.99
N TYR A 24 0.84 -29.25 10.92
CA TYR A 24 2.27 -29.61 10.78
C TYR A 24 3.12 -28.44 10.26
N GLY A 25 3.80 -27.74 11.18
CA GLY A 25 5.15 -27.14 11.02
C GLY A 25 5.50 -26.16 9.88
N GLY A 26 4.61 -25.85 8.95
CA GLY A 26 4.85 -24.93 7.82
C GLY A 26 4.38 -23.50 8.10
N LYS A 27 4.92 -22.53 7.35
CA LYS A 27 4.42 -21.14 7.29
C LYS A 27 2.89 -21.14 7.27
N ASP A 28 2.28 -20.27 8.06
CA ASP A 28 0.83 -20.13 8.18
C ASP A 28 0.16 -20.17 6.80
N PRO A 29 -0.68 -21.18 6.51
CA PRO A 29 -1.22 -21.40 5.17
C PRO A 29 -2.05 -20.20 4.69
N ALA A 30 -2.70 -19.47 5.60
CA ALA A 30 -3.46 -18.26 5.25
C ALA A 30 -2.55 -17.12 4.79
N LEU A 31 -1.37 -16.98 5.40
CA LEU A 31 -0.37 -15.99 5.01
C LEU A 31 0.24 -16.33 3.64
N ALA A 32 0.59 -17.59 3.42
CA ALA A 32 1.18 -18.05 2.15
C ALA A 32 0.21 -17.86 0.97
N GLU A 33 -1.10 -18.11 1.18
CA GLU A 33 -2.12 -17.87 0.16
C GLU A 33 -2.26 -16.37 -0.17
N LEU A 34 -2.19 -15.50 0.84
CA LEU A 34 -2.24 -14.06 0.65
C LEU A 34 -1.02 -13.51 -0.09
N GLU A 35 0.18 -14.00 0.23
CA GLU A 35 1.40 -13.65 -0.49
C GLU A 35 1.31 -14.07 -1.96
N LYS A 36 0.82 -15.29 -2.22
CA LYS A 36 0.58 -15.77 -3.59
C LYS A 36 -0.45 -14.92 -4.33
N LEU A 37 -1.55 -14.57 -3.69
CA LEU A 37 -2.58 -13.71 -4.27
C LEU A 37 -2.03 -12.32 -4.60
N ARG A 38 -1.21 -11.73 -3.72
CA ARG A 38 -0.50 -10.47 -3.97
C ARG A 38 0.36 -10.57 -5.23
N ASP A 39 1.19 -11.61 -5.32
CA ASP A 39 2.14 -11.79 -6.41
C ASP A 39 1.43 -12.02 -7.76
N GLU A 40 0.35 -12.81 -7.77
CA GLU A 40 -0.47 -13.05 -8.96
C GLU A 40 -1.26 -11.82 -9.42
N GLN A 41 -1.87 -11.08 -8.48
CA GLN A 41 -2.57 -9.84 -8.82
C GLN A 41 -1.60 -8.80 -9.37
N PHE A 42 -0.39 -8.76 -8.84
CA PHE A 42 0.62 -7.86 -9.33
C PHE A 42 1.08 -8.18 -10.74
N ALA A 43 1.39 -9.46 -11.01
CA ALA A 43 1.85 -9.91 -12.31
C ALA A 43 0.83 -9.56 -13.41
N ARG A 44 -0.46 -9.69 -13.09
CA ARG A 44 -1.56 -9.43 -14.03
C ARG A 44 -2.11 -8.00 -13.97
N ARG A 45 -1.51 -7.07 -13.22
CA ARG A 45 -2.11 -5.74 -12.96
C ARG A 45 -2.43 -4.95 -14.24
N ASN A 46 -1.65 -5.16 -15.30
CA ASN A 46 -1.81 -4.48 -16.59
C ASN A 46 -2.76 -5.24 -17.55
N GLU A 47 -3.18 -6.45 -17.18
CA GLU A 47 -4.02 -7.34 -17.98
C GLU A 47 -5.47 -7.37 -17.50
N VAL A 48 -5.73 -6.89 -16.28
CA VAL A 48 -7.05 -6.91 -15.65
C VAL A 48 -7.83 -5.62 -15.89
N THR A 49 -9.12 -5.77 -16.14
CA THR A 49 -10.07 -4.65 -16.27
C THR A 49 -10.23 -3.91 -14.93
N GLU A 50 -10.74 -2.67 -14.97
CA GLU A 50 -11.00 -1.90 -13.74
C GLU A 50 -11.98 -2.61 -12.79
N GLU A 51 -12.97 -3.32 -13.33
CA GLU A 51 -13.91 -4.12 -12.55
C GLU A 51 -13.21 -5.29 -11.86
N GLU A 52 -12.34 -6.01 -12.56
CA GLU A 52 -11.53 -7.09 -11.97
C GLU A 52 -10.54 -6.56 -10.92
N GLN A 53 -9.94 -5.39 -11.13
CA GLN A 53 -9.11 -4.75 -10.11
C GLN A 53 -9.93 -4.39 -8.87
N LYS A 54 -11.14 -3.85 -9.05
CA LYS A 54 -12.03 -3.51 -7.93
C LYS A 54 -12.48 -4.76 -7.17
N ALA A 55 -12.90 -5.80 -7.88
CA ALA A 55 -13.25 -7.09 -7.29
C ALA A 55 -12.04 -7.71 -6.56
N GLY A 56 -10.85 -7.64 -7.16
CA GLY A 56 -9.60 -8.11 -6.55
C GLY A 56 -9.27 -7.39 -5.25
N ARG A 57 -9.44 -6.05 -5.21
CA ARG A 57 -9.27 -5.26 -3.97
C ARG A 57 -10.29 -5.62 -2.90
N GLN A 58 -11.56 -5.83 -3.28
CA GLN A 58 -12.61 -6.22 -2.34
C GLN A 58 -12.33 -7.61 -1.76
N ALA A 59 -12.04 -8.59 -2.61
CA ALA A 59 -11.70 -9.95 -2.19
C ALA A 59 -10.46 -9.98 -1.28
N PHE A 60 -9.41 -9.21 -1.64
CA PHE A 60 -8.23 -9.05 -0.81
C PHE A 60 -8.57 -8.44 0.57
N GLY A 61 -9.41 -7.40 0.58
CA GLY A 61 -9.88 -6.76 1.81
C GLY A 61 -10.66 -7.71 2.73
N GLU A 62 -11.53 -8.55 2.18
CA GLU A 62 -12.26 -9.57 2.95
C GLU A 62 -11.31 -10.62 3.54
N LYS A 63 -10.33 -11.11 2.77
CA LYS A 63 -9.33 -12.06 3.30
C LYS A 63 -8.52 -11.45 4.44
N MET A 64 -8.13 -10.18 4.32
CA MET A 64 -7.43 -9.45 5.38
C MET A 64 -8.26 -9.33 6.66
N LYS A 65 -9.60 -9.20 6.58
CA LYS A 65 -10.47 -9.16 7.77
C LYS A 65 -10.46 -10.47 8.56
N GLY A 66 -10.28 -11.61 7.87
CA GLY A 66 -10.18 -12.92 8.50
C GLY A 66 -8.89 -13.16 9.28
N LEU A 67 -7.85 -12.36 9.05
CA LEU A 67 -6.56 -12.51 9.74
C LEU A 67 -6.54 -11.88 11.13
N SER A 68 -5.76 -12.48 12.03
CA SER A 68 -5.33 -11.89 13.31
C SER A 68 -4.46 -10.64 13.08
N GLU A 69 -4.30 -9.81 14.11
CA GLU A 69 -3.47 -8.61 14.01
C GLU A 69 -2.00 -8.95 13.72
N GLU A 70 -1.49 -10.03 14.31
CA GLU A 70 -0.14 -10.53 14.08
C GLU A 70 0.04 -11.06 12.65
N GLN A 71 -0.91 -11.83 12.13
CA GLN A 71 -0.90 -12.31 10.74
C GLN A 71 -0.93 -11.14 9.74
N ARG A 72 -1.78 -10.14 9.98
CA ARG A 72 -1.81 -8.92 9.15
C ARG A 72 -0.48 -8.21 9.17
N ARG A 73 0.10 -8.03 10.36
CA ARG A 73 1.40 -7.38 10.52
C ARG A 73 2.48 -8.14 9.75
N SER A 74 2.55 -9.46 9.91
CA SER A 74 3.52 -10.31 9.19
C SER A 74 3.35 -10.22 7.67
N PHE A 75 2.11 -10.27 7.16
CA PHE A 75 1.84 -10.06 5.73
C PHE A 75 2.34 -8.71 5.22
N PHE A 76 2.12 -7.67 6.00
CA PHE A 76 2.53 -6.33 5.63
C PHE A 76 4.04 -6.14 5.69
N GLU A 77 4.70 -6.71 6.69
CA GLU A 77 6.17 -6.71 6.77
C GLU A 77 6.79 -7.50 5.62
N SER A 78 6.25 -8.66 5.24
CA SER A 78 6.73 -9.44 4.09
C SER A 78 6.43 -8.76 2.74
N SER A 79 5.41 -7.90 2.69
CA SER A 79 5.05 -7.12 1.50
C SER A 79 5.78 -5.78 1.40
N ALA A 80 6.53 -5.36 2.42
CA ALA A 80 7.18 -4.06 2.44
C ALA A 80 8.17 -3.83 1.28
N PRO A 81 9.09 -4.77 0.93
CA PRO A 81 10.02 -4.57 -0.18
C PRO A 81 9.29 -4.36 -1.52
N PHE A 82 8.18 -5.06 -1.70
CA PHE A 82 7.34 -4.92 -2.88
C PHE A 82 6.68 -3.53 -2.96
N PHE A 83 6.12 -3.05 -1.84
CA PHE A 83 5.56 -1.69 -1.80
C PHE A 83 6.62 -0.63 -2.08
N MET A 84 7.85 -0.81 -1.56
CA MET A 84 8.96 0.11 -1.85
C MET A 84 9.32 0.16 -3.33
N LYS A 85 9.39 -1.01 -4.00
CA LYS A 85 9.64 -1.07 -5.45
C LYS A 85 8.55 -0.36 -6.25
N MET A 86 7.30 -0.46 -5.81
CA MET A 86 6.18 0.23 -6.46
C MET A 86 6.20 1.74 -6.24
N MET A 87 6.57 2.16 -5.03
CA MET A 87 6.79 3.56 -4.72
C MET A 87 7.91 4.15 -5.57
N GLU A 88 9.03 3.43 -5.73
CA GLU A 88 10.14 3.83 -6.59
C GLU A 88 9.69 4.02 -8.04
N ALA A 89 8.96 3.06 -8.60
CA ALA A 89 8.47 3.18 -9.98
C ALA A 89 7.58 4.43 -10.17
N ARG A 90 6.76 4.79 -9.16
CA ARG A 90 5.94 6.01 -9.18
C ARG A 90 6.80 7.28 -9.06
N LEU A 91 7.86 7.24 -8.25
CA LEU A 91 8.84 8.32 -8.14
C LEU A 91 9.53 8.59 -9.47
N ASP A 92 10.01 7.53 -10.12
CA ASP A 92 10.70 7.64 -11.41
C ASP A 92 9.77 8.20 -12.48
N GLN A 93 8.53 7.74 -12.52
CA GLN A 93 7.51 8.28 -13.43
C GLN A 93 7.26 9.77 -13.18
N PHE A 94 7.13 10.19 -11.93
CA PHE A 94 6.91 11.60 -11.59
C PHE A 94 8.12 12.47 -11.94
N LEU A 95 9.33 12.03 -11.58
CA LEU A 95 10.56 12.79 -11.85
C LEU A 95 10.88 12.87 -13.35
N ALA A 96 10.36 11.95 -14.16
CA ALA A 96 10.46 12.00 -15.62
C ALA A 96 9.50 13.00 -16.28
N LEU A 97 8.47 13.50 -15.57
CA LEU A 97 7.57 14.53 -16.09
C LEU A 97 8.30 15.87 -16.28
N THR A 98 7.80 16.70 -17.19
CA THR A 98 8.30 18.08 -17.33
C THR A 98 8.02 18.91 -16.06
N PRO A 99 8.76 20.00 -15.80
CA PRO A 99 8.53 20.81 -14.61
C PRO A 99 7.10 21.35 -14.45
N GLU A 100 6.42 21.66 -15.56
CA GLU A 100 5.03 22.12 -15.54
C GLU A 100 4.04 20.98 -15.22
N GLU A 101 4.29 19.79 -15.77
CA GLU A 101 3.49 18.60 -15.45
C GLU A 101 3.69 18.15 -14.00
N GLN A 102 4.93 18.23 -13.49
CA GLN A 102 5.22 17.98 -12.08
C GLN A 102 4.41 18.90 -11.17
N LYS A 103 4.38 20.22 -11.47
CA LYS A 103 3.55 21.18 -10.70
C LYS A 103 2.08 20.81 -10.74
N LYS A 104 1.55 20.47 -11.92
CA LYS A 104 0.14 20.08 -12.08
C LYS A 104 -0.21 18.82 -11.28
N GLU A 105 0.65 17.80 -11.32
CA GLU A 105 0.47 16.58 -10.52
C GLU A 105 0.57 16.84 -9.01
N LEU A 106 1.49 17.72 -8.59
CA LEU A 106 1.57 18.16 -7.19
C LEU A 106 0.29 18.90 -6.77
N ASP A 107 -0.23 19.81 -7.58
CA ASP A 107 -1.47 20.53 -7.28
C ASP A 107 -2.66 19.59 -7.12
N LYS A 108 -2.81 18.65 -8.05
CA LYS A 108 -3.85 17.62 -7.99
C LYS A 108 -3.75 16.80 -6.70
N LYS A 109 -2.56 16.32 -6.34
CA LYS A 109 -2.36 15.53 -5.11
C LYS A 109 -2.63 16.35 -3.84
N ILE A 110 -2.24 17.62 -3.82
CA ILE A 110 -2.55 18.53 -2.72
C ILE A 110 -4.07 18.67 -2.57
N ASP A 111 -4.81 18.88 -3.67
CA ASP A 111 -6.26 19.02 -3.66
C ASP A 111 -6.96 17.75 -3.18
N GLU A 112 -6.52 16.58 -3.65
CA GLU A 112 -6.99 15.28 -3.19
C GLU A 112 -6.74 15.07 -1.69
N SER A 113 -5.56 15.46 -1.20
CA SER A 113 -5.21 15.36 0.22
C SER A 113 -6.08 16.27 1.08
N LEU A 114 -6.30 17.52 0.66
CA LEU A 114 -7.16 18.48 1.36
C LEU A 114 -8.61 18.04 1.34
N ALA A 115 -9.13 17.53 0.22
CA ALA A 115 -10.50 17.01 0.11
C ALA A 115 -10.71 15.82 1.06
N ARG A 116 -9.74 14.90 1.13
CA ARG A 116 -9.79 13.77 2.06
C ARG A 116 -9.77 14.22 3.53
N GLN A 117 -8.94 15.21 3.86
CA GLN A 117 -8.89 15.79 5.21
C GLN A 117 -10.23 16.43 5.60
N LYS A 118 -10.86 17.17 4.69
CA LYS A 118 -12.19 17.76 4.90
C LYS A 118 -13.27 16.70 5.12
N ASN A 119 -13.19 15.56 4.44
CA ASN A 119 -14.15 14.46 4.56
C ASN A 119 -13.92 13.56 5.80
N GLY A 120 -13.22 14.05 6.83
CA GLY A 120 -12.95 13.30 8.06
C GLY A 120 -11.86 12.24 7.93
N GLY A 121 -11.21 12.14 6.76
CA GLY A 121 -10.02 11.34 6.56
C GLY A 121 -8.80 12.06 7.13
N GLY A 122 -8.68 12.07 8.47
CA GLY A 122 -7.57 12.72 9.16
C GLY A 122 -6.17 12.21 8.74
N PRO A 123 -5.09 12.78 9.31
CA PRO A 123 -3.70 12.39 9.07
C PRO A 123 -3.38 10.88 9.22
N THR A 124 -4.33 10.09 9.72
CA THR A 124 -4.24 8.65 10.00
C THR A 124 -5.05 7.75 9.07
N ALA A 125 -5.93 8.27 8.19
CA ALA A 125 -6.95 7.45 7.52
C ALA A 125 -6.52 6.72 6.23
N GLY A 126 -5.24 6.66 5.87
CA GLY A 126 -4.86 6.02 4.59
C GLY A 126 -3.38 5.87 4.29
N GLY A 127 -2.53 5.65 5.30
CA GLY A 127 -1.08 5.51 5.09
C GLY A 127 -0.56 4.21 5.67
N GLY A 128 -0.55 3.15 4.87
CA GLY A 128 0.26 1.95 5.09
C GLY A 128 0.08 1.20 6.43
N PRO A 129 0.79 0.08 6.60
CA PRO A 129 0.61 -0.79 7.75
C PRO A 129 1.35 -0.21 8.96
N GLY A 130 0.57 0.40 9.86
CA GLY A 130 1.08 1.13 11.01
C GLY A 130 0.36 2.47 11.24
N GLY A 131 -0.40 2.96 10.26
CA GLY A 131 -1.31 4.10 10.42
C GLY A 131 -2.46 3.72 11.36
N GLY A 132 -2.41 4.23 12.59
CA GLY A 132 -3.25 3.83 13.70
C GLY A 132 -4.74 3.72 13.38
N ARG A 133 -5.31 2.58 13.78
CA ARG A 133 -6.75 2.42 14.03
C ARG A 133 -7.25 3.54 14.96
N PRO A 134 -8.56 3.86 14.92
CA PRO A 134 -9.19 4.65 15.98
C PRO A 134 -8.97 3.91 17.31
N GLY A 135 -8.16 4.48 18.21
CA GLY A 135 -7.86 3.91 19.54
C GLY A 135 -6.40 3.53 19.80
N GLY A 136 -5.52 3.55 18.80
CA GLY A 136 -4.08 3.34 19.01
C GLY A 136 -3.36 4.68 19.22
N GLY A 137 -2.81 4.91 20.41
CA GLY A 137 -1.97 6.08 20.68
C GLY A 137 -0.75 6.15 19.74
N PRO A 138 -0.02 7.28 19.73
CA PRO A 138 1.16 7.45 18.88
C PRO A 138 2.17 6.31 19.10
N PRO A 139 2.88 5.85 18.05
CA PRO A 139 3.89 4.81 18.17
C PRO A 139 4.96 5.18 19.21
N THR A 140 5.43 4.21 20.00
CA THR A 140 6.52 4.45 20.97
C THR A 140 7.82 4.79 20.23
N PRO A 141 8.75 5.56 20.84
CA PRO A 141 10.03 5.90 20.20
C PRO A 141 10.81 4.68 19.69
N GLN A 142 10.82 3.59 20.47
CA GLN A 142 11.47 2.33 20.11
C GLN A 142 10.90 1.72 18.82
N LYS A 143 9.56 1.70 18.67
CA LYS A 143 8.90 1.19 17.45
C LYS A 143 9.20 2.07 16.24
N VAL A 144 9.34 3.38 16.44
CA VAL A 144 9.75 4.30 15.36
C VAL A 144 11.17 3.99 14.91
N ASP A 145 12.09 3.73 15.83
CA ASP A 145 13.48 3.42 15.49
C ASP A 145 13.63 2.05 14.81
N GLU A 146 12.88 1.02 15.26
CA GLU A 146 12.81 -0.27 14.55
C GLU A 146 12.28 -0.11 13.13
N PHE A 147 11.21 0.67 12.95
CA PHE A 147 10.66 0.95 11.63
C PHE A 147 11.68 1.69 10.74
N ARG A 148 12.40 2.68 11.28
CA ARG A 148 13.47 3.37 10.55
C ARG A 148 14.57 2.41 10.11
N LYS A 149 15.01 1.50 10.99
CA LYS A 149 16.02 0.49 10.64
C LYS A 149 15.54 -0.41 9.51
N LYS A 150 14.33 -0.97 9.62
CA LYS A 150 13.73 -1.79 8.56
C LYS A 150 13.61 -1.02 7.23
N MET A 151 13.20 0.25 7.28
CA MET A 151 13.14 1.12 6.10
C MET A 151 14.52 1.30 5.46
N LEU A 152 15.59 1.43 6.25
CA LEU A 152 16.95 1.53 5.72
C LEU A 152 17.39 0.23 5.04
N ASP A 153 16.98 -0.92 5.56
CA ASP A 153 17.27 -2.23 4.97
C ASP A 153 16.50 -2.47 3.66
N TRP A 154 15.27 -1.94 3.56
CA TRP A 154 14.43 -2.09 2.37
C TRP A 154 14.68 -1.06 1.27
N THR A 155 15.43 0.00 1.56
CA THR A 155 15.64 1.11 0.62
C THR A 155 17.11 1.35 0.29
N THR A 156 17.40 1.70 -0.95
CA THR A 156 18.74 2.13 -1.37
C THR A 156 18.96 3.62 -1.05
N PRO A 157 20.23 4.10 -1.00
CA PRO A 157 20.51 5.53 -0.88
C PRO A 157 19.86 6.36 -1.99
N GLU A 158 19.82 5.85 -3.23
CA GLU A 158 19.20 6.53 -4.36
C GLU A 158 17.68 6.64 -4.21
N GLN A 159 17.01 5.55 -3.81
CA GLN A 159 15.56 5.57 -3.53
C GLN A 159 15.21 6.60 -2.45
N ARG A 160 16.02 6.67 -1.39
CA ARG A 160 15.85 7.67 -0.32
C ARG A 160 16.04 9.09 -0.84
N ALA A 161 17.02 9.32 -1.72
CA ALA A 161 17.23 10.62 -2.34
C ALA A 161 16.02 11.03 -3.22
N LYS A 162 15.51 10.14 -4.08
CA LYS A 162 14.31 10.39 -4.90
C LYS A 162 13.09 10.73 -4.03
N PHE A 163 12.89 9.97 -2.96
CA PHE A 163 11.83 10.25 -1.99
C PHE A 163 12.00 11.64 -1.38
N GLN A 164 13.19 11.95 -0.84
CA GLN A 164 13.48 13.25 -0.21
C GLN A 164 13.28 14.42 -1.18
N THR A 165 13.73 14.30 -2.43
CA THR A 165 13.57 15.33 -3.46
C THR A 165 12.09 15.57 -3.75
N THR A 166 11.32 14.52 -4.02
CA THR A 166 9.87 14.65 -4.30
C THR A 166 9.10 15.21 -3.10
N MET A 167 9.48 14.81 -1.89
CA MET A 167 8.94 15.37 -0.64
C MET A 167 9.19 16.88 -0.52
N GLN A 168 10.39 17.34 -0.84
CA GLN A 168 10.74 18.75 -0.83
C GLN A 168 9.90 19.52 -1.85
N MET A 169 9.79 19.01 -3.08
CA MET A 169 8.96 19.60 -4.13
C MET A 169 7.49 19.74 -3.71
N TYR A 170 6.92 18.71 -3.06
CA TYR A 170 5.56 18.76 -2.52
C TYR A 170 5.41 19.82 -1.43
N ASN A 171 6.32 19.85 -0.46
CA ASN A 171 6.29 20.83 0.62
C ASN A 171 6.46 22.25 0.11
N ASP A 172 7.33 22.46 -0.88
CA ASP A 172 7.55 23.78 -1.46
C ASP A 172 6.34 24.21 -2.29
N ARG A 173 5.68 23.29 -3.00
CA ARG A 173 4.43 23.60 -3.70
C ARG A 173 3.30 23.94 -2.74
N MET A 174 3.18 23.24 -1.62
CA MET A 174 2.24 23.58 -0.55
C MET A 174 2.48 25.01 -0.04
N LYS A 175 3.74 25.37 0.24
CA LYS A 175 4.11 26.73 0.68
C LYS A 175 3.79 27.79 -0.37
N GLN A 176 4.08 27.52 -1.66
CA GLN A 176 3.72 28.42 -2.77
C GLN A 176 2.20 28.67 -2.85
N ARG A 177 1.39 27.70 -2.43
CA ARG A 177 -0.07 27.82 -2.33
C ARG A 177 -0.56 28.42 -1.01
N GLY A 178 0.34 28.84 -0.13
CA GLY A 178 0.00 29.38 1.20
C GLY A 178 -0.53 28.32 2.17
N LEU A 179 -0.25 27.05 1.93
CA LEU A 179 -0.68 25.93 2.77
C LEU A 179 0.44 25.49 3.71
N ASP A 180 0.11 25.12 4.95
CA ASP A 180 1.06 24.49 5.86
C ASP A 180 1.39 23.07 5.35
N PRO A 181 2.67 22.73 5.08
CA PRO A 181 3.07 21.37 4.71
C PRO A 181 2.64 20.29 5.72
N LYS A 182 2.44 20.67 6.99
CA LYS A 182 1.94 19.77 8.03
C LYS A 182 0.44 19.48 7.89
N ALA A 183 -0.34 20.39 7.30
CA ALA A 183 -1.78 20.20 7.09
C ALA A 183 -2.06 19.10 6.03
N GLY A 184 -1.17 18.94 5.04
CA GLY A 184 -1.28 17.91 4.00
C GLY A 184 -0.93 16.48 4.46
N GLY A 185 -0.71 16.24 5.75
CA GLY A 185 -0.40 14.92 6.29
C GLY A 185 1.02 14.40 6.01
N GLY A 186 1.95 15.30 5.66
CA GLY A 186 3.32 14.98 5.26
C GLY A 186 3.37 14.26 3.92
N GLY A 187 4.31 14.62 3.05
CA GLY A 187 4.42 14.04 1.70
C GLY A 187 4.63 12.51 1.64
N GLY A 188 4.67 11.79 2.77
CA GLY A 188 4.53 10.33 2.78
C GLY A 188 3.21 9.86 2.15
N ARG A 189 2.24 10.77 1.96
CA ARG A 189 0.99 10.55 1.23
C ARG A 189 1.06 10.80 -0.28
N PHE A 190 2.22 11.23 -0.79
CA PHE A 190 2.46 11.35 -2.23
C PHE A 190 2.54 9.95 -2.89
N PHE A 191 2.88 8.91 -2.12
CA PHE A 191 3.20 7.56 -2.59
C PHE A 191 2.12 6.52 -2.33
#